data_AF-A0A2S1ZRB4-F1
#
_entry.id   AF-A0A2S1ZRB4-F1
#
_cell.length_a   1.000
_cell.length_b   1.000
_cell.length_c   1.000
_cell.angle_alpha   90.00
_cell.angle_beta   90.00
_cell.angle_gamma   90.00
#
_symmetry.space_group_name_H-M   'P 1'
#
loop_
_entity.id
_entity.type
_entity.pdbx_description
1 polymer ?
#
loop_
_entity_poly.entity_id
_entity_poly.type
_entity_poly.pdbx_seq_one_letter_code
_entity_poly.pdbx_strand_id
1 'polypeptide(L)'
;VASLRSALTHLQHDRSARGFQHIASFHGAPAMCTDHHGHKVACCHHGMPTFPHFHRLLTVQFENALRHHGASSAVPYWEWTKPITKLPDLFGQPSYFNGRLRKTVANPFASGSIDTLQNKHTSRNPLPELFEDPQFGEHTTLFKQAIWALEQDNFCDFEVQFELLHNAMHLLIGGMEEFSMSNLEYSAYDPFFFIHHSTMDRLWAIWQKLQRHRGKPYNIANCAIQLMKKPIAPFSFNSSVNLDDVTRSHSRPIDSFDFQNFDYNYDNLDFGGMNTQQLDEYIKNQANKDRVVAGFHLYGIKTSAAVKFYVCLGKTETRKHQDCSTFAGEFAILGGPSEMEWAFDRLYKYDITDVIDSLGVQATDNVWIEMDITALNGHKIDRDTFALPSLIFYPKPGKPHHAAAKKKKV
;
A
#
# COMPACT_ATOMS: atom_id res chain seq x y z
N VAL A 1 -21.20 0.85 13.72
CA VAL A 1 -21.65 1.28 12.36
C VAL A 1 -22.50 2.55 12.36
N ALA A 2 -23.66 2.59 13.02
CA ALA A 2 -24.54 3.78 12.99
C ALA A 2 -23.87 5.05 13.53
N SER A 3 -23.13 4.94 14.64
CA SER A 3 -22.34 6.05 15.20
C SER A 3 -21.29 6.56 14.20
N LEU A 4 -20.48 5.67 13.59
CA LEU A 4 -19.49 6.05 12.56
C LEU A 4 -20.12 6.79 11.38
N ARG A 5 -21.24 6.31 10.85
CA ARG A 5 -21.96 6.99 9.75
C ARG A 5 -22.39 8.39 10.16
N SER A 6 -22.96 8.54 11.37
CA SER A 6 -23.37 9.85 11.88
C SER A 6 -22.20 10.80 12.07
N ALA A 7 -21.10 10.32 12.68
CA ALA A 7 -19.91 11.13 12.93
C ALA A 7 -19.23 11.55 11.63
N LEU A 8 -19.07 10.64 10.67
CA LEU A 8 -18.51 10.97 9.36
C LEU A 8 -19.40 11.96 8.60
N THR A 9 -20.74 11.81 8.68
CA THR A 9 -21.64 12.82 8.10
C THR A 9 -21.38 14.19 8.71
N HIS A 10 -21.30 14.32 10.03
CA HIS A 10 -20.98 15.62 10.65
C HIS A 10 -19.59 16.14 10.25
N LEU A 11 -18.58 15.26 10.21
CA LEU A 11 -17.21 15.60 9.83
C LEU A 11 -17.12 16.09 8.38
N GLN A 12 -17.89 15.49 7.46
CA GLN A 12 -17.99 15.92 6.07
C GLN A 12 -18.75 17.25 5.89
N HIS A 13 -19.58 17.66 6.86
CA HIS A 13 -20.25 18.97 6.86
C HIS A 13 -19.44 20.06 7.57
N ASP A 14 -18.44 19.68 8.37
CA ASP A 14 -17.55 20.63 9.03
C ASP A 14 -16.61 21.28 8.00
N ARG A 15 -16.57 22.61 7.99
CA ARG A 15 -15.74 23.44 7.09
C ARG A 15 -14.59 24.14 7.83
N SER A 16 -14.40 23.84 9.12
CA SER A 16 -13.26 24.30 9.90
C SER A 16 -11.99 23.51 9.55
N ALA A 17 -10.86 23.90 10.16
CA ALA A 17 -9.61 23.14 10.08
C ALA A 17 -9.65 21.77 10.79
N ARG A 18 -10.81 21.35 11.33
CA ARG A 18 -11.06 19.97 11.80
C ARG A 18 -11.96 19.17 10.84
N GLY A 19 -12.44 19.80 9.77
CA GLY A 19 -13.36 19.18 8.82
C GLY A 19 -12.68 18.17 7.89
N PHE A 20 -13.50 17.30 7.30
CA PHE A 20 -13.03 16.23 6.40
C PHE A 20 -12.16 16.76 5.24
N GLN A 21 -12.59 17.84 4.60
CA GLN A 21 -11.88 18.43 3.46
C GLN A 21 -10.46 18.87 3.84
N HIS A 22 -10.30 19.45 5.03
CA HIS A 22 -9.00 19.91 5.53
C HIS A 22 -8.08 18.73 5.86
N ILE A 23 -8.60 17.67 6.48
CA ILE A 23 -7.84 16.45 6.77
C ILE A 23 -7.42 15.76 5.47
N ALA A 24 -8.33 15.63 4.49
CA ALA A 24 -8.03 15.05 3.18
C ALA A 24 -6.93 15.84 2.44
N SER A 25 -6.92 17.16 2.57
CA SER A 25 -5.91 18.02 1.96
C SER A 25 -4.48 17.81 2.46
N PHE A 26 -4.29 17.12 3.60
CA PHE A 26 -2.95 16.84 4.11
C PHE A 26 -2.17 15.87 3.22
N HIS A 27 -2.86 15.05 2.43
CA HIS A 27 -2.25 14.04 1.58
C HIS A 27 -1.85 14.62 0.22
N GLY A 28 -2.81 14.73 -0.71
CA GLY A 28 -2.61 15.14 -2.10
C GLY A 28 -2.90 16.62 -2.33
N ALA A 29 -3.98 16.89 -3.09
CA ALA A 29 -4.40 18.24 -3.42
C ALA A 29 -5.32 18.83 -2.33
N PRO A 30 -5.28 20.15 -2.07
CA PRO A 30 -4.29 21.12 -2.56
C PRO A 30 -2.89 20.91 -1.97
N ALA A 31 -1.86 21.12 -2.80
CA ALA A 31 -0.47 21.03 -2.40
C ALA A 31 -0.09 22.08 -1.32
N MET A 32 0.27 21.61 -0.12
CA MET A 32 0.65 22.48 1.02
C MET A 32 2.16 22.60 1.21
N CYS A 33 2.92 21.62 0.72
CA CYS A 33 4.35 21.50 0.92
C CYS A 33 5.16 22.19 -0.18
N THR A 34 6.48 22.22 -0.02
CA THR A 34 7.39 22.85 -0.98
C THR A 34 8.62 21.99 -1.13
N ASP A 35 9.00 21.73 -2.38
CA ASP A 35 10.18 20.93 -2.72
C ASP A 35 11.48 21.74 -2.53
N HIS A 36 12.62 21.12 -2.84
CA HIS A 36 13.94 21.78 -2.76
C HIS A 36 14.13 22.93 -3.75
N HIS A 37 13.28 23.02 -4.78
CA HIS A 37 13.31 24.03 -5.83
C HIS A 37 12.31 25.17 -5.60
N GLY A 38 11.50 25.10 -4.55
CA GLY A 38 10.49 26.11 -4.23
C GLY A 38 9.13 25.88 -4.88
N HIS A 39 8.90 24.75 -5.57
CA HIS A 39 7.62 24.42 -6.16
C HIS A 39 6.66 23.85 -5.12
N LYS A 40 5.36 24.14 -5.29
CA LYS A 40 4.31 23.55 -4.46
C LYS A 40 4.12 22.07 -4.80
N VAL A 41 4.20 21.22 -3.77
CA VAL A 41 4.01 19.78 -3.86
C VAL A 41 3.05 19.29 -2.78
N ALA A 42 2.41 18.15 -3.04
CA ALA A 42 1.67 17.39 -2.06
C ALA A 42 2.60 17.06 -0.87
N CYS A 43 2.03 16.99 0.34
CA CYS A 43 2.81 16.70 1.54
C CYS A 43 2.97 15.21 1.81
N CYS A 44 2.25 14.35 1.08
CA CYS A 44 2.27 12.91 1.30
C CYS A 44 3.64 12.30 0.99
N HIS A 45 4.14 11.52 1.94
CA HIS A 45 5.36 10.75 1.76
C HIS A 45 5.02 9.43 1.06
N HIS A 46 5.52 9.24 -0.16
CA HIS A 46 5.51 8.01 -0.95
C HIS A 46 6.92 7.70 -1.44
N GLY A 47 7.22 6.42 -1.68
CA GLY A 47 8.51 5.94 -2.14
C GLY A 47 9.64 6.18 -1.14
N MET A 48 9.31 6.23 0.15
CA MET A 48 10.21 6.69 1.21
C MET A 48 9.96 5.90 2.49
N PRO A 49 11.01 5.52 3.27
CA PRO A 49 10.85 4.77 4.53
C PRO A 49 9.91 5.38 5.58
N THR A 50 9.62 6.67 5.46
CA THR A 50 8.66 7.40 6.31
C THR A 50 7.20 7.25 5.89
N PHE A 51 6.90 6.57 4.78
CA PHE A 51 5.56 6.33 4.24
C PHE A 51 4.58 5.77 5.29
N PRO A 52 4.91 4.69 6.05
CA PRO A 52 3.98 4.15 7.05
C PRO A 52 3.64 5.16 8.16
N HIS A 53 4.63 5.98 8.54
CA HIS A 53 4.50 6.97 9.60
C HIS A 53 3.57 8.12 9.20
N PHE A 54 3.73 8.65 7.97
CA PHE A 54 2.87 9.69 7.44
C PHE A 54 1.40 9.21 7.43
N HIS A 55 1.16 8.02 6.90
CA HIS A 55 -0.20 7.49 6.77
C HIS A 55 -0.82 7.06 8.11
N ARG A 56 -0.01 6.62 9.08
CA ARG A 56 -0.46 6.43 10.47
C ARG A 56 -0.93 7.75 11.09
N LEU A 57 -0.11 8.80 11.03
CA LEU A 57 -0.50 10.11 11.57
C LEU A 57 -1.76 10.65 10.89
N LEU A 58 -1.90 10.45 9.58
CA LEU A 58 -3.11 10.84 8.84
C LEU A 58 -4.35 10.06 9.28
N THR A 59 -4.21 8.77 9.56
CA THR A 59 -5.30 7.93 10.06
C THR A 59 -5.70 8.32 11.48
N VAL A 60 -4.73 8.58 12.36
CA VAL A 60 -4.96 9.12 13.71
C VAL A 60 -5.67 10.47 13.63
N GLN A 61 -5.25 11.34 12.70
CA GLN A 61 -5.86 12.66 12.49
C GLN A 61 -7.35 12.54 12.19
N PHE A 62 -7.71 11.63 11.30
CA PHE A 62 -9.09 11.34 10.93
C PHE A 62 -9.89 10.67 12.04
N GLU A 63 -9.28 9.71 12.76
CA GLU A 63 -9.92 9.05 13.89
C GLU A 63 -10.24 10.04 15.03
N ASN A 64 -9.29 10.90 15.38
CA ASN A 64 -9.51 11.95 16.38
C ASN A 64 -10.63 12.90 15.94
N ALA A 65 -10.67 13.28 14.67
CA ALA A 65 -11.76 14.10 14.15
C ALA A 65 -13.11 13.40 14.25
N LEU A 66 -13.21 12.10 13.91
CA LEU A 66 -14.44 11.33 14.10
C LEU A 66 -14.87 11.30 15.58
N ARG A 67 -13.95 11.13 16.52
CA ARG A 67 -14.23 11.15 17.97
C ARG A 67 -14.81 12.49 18.40
N HIS A 68 -14.22 13.61 17.96
CA HIS A 68 -14.73 14.95 18.24
C HIS A 68 -16.14 15.18 17.68
N HIS A 69 -16.50 14.48 16.60
CA HIS A 69 -17.81 14.56 15.95
C HIS A 69 -18.80 13.49 16.43
N GLY A 70 -18.48 12.81 17.54
CA GLY A 70 -19.38 11.90 18.26
C GLY A 70 -19.28 10.43 17.87
N ALA A 71 -18.18 10.00 17.24
CA ALA A 71 -17.93 8.58 17.01
C ALA A 71 -17.67 7.85 18.34
N SER A 72 -18.40 6.77 18.57
CA SER A 72 -18.24 5.86 19.71
C SER A 72 -17.42 4.61 19.36
N SER A 73 -16.83 4.57 18.16
CA SER A 73 -16.05 3.45 17.65
C SER A 73 -14.89 4.00 16.84
N ALA A 74 -13.76 3.31 16.90
CA ALA A 74 -12.56 3.61 16.11
C ALA A 74 -12.79 3.38 14.60
N VAL A 75 -11.85 3.86 13.79
CA VAL A 75 -11.84 3.62 12.34
C VAL A 75 -11.66 2.13 12.10
N PRO A 76 -12.59 1.45 11.41
CA PRO A 76 -12.47 0.03 11.16
C PRO A 76 -11.38 -0.25 10.12
N TYR A 77 -10.82 -1.45 10.17
CA TYR A 77 -10.00 -2.02 9.09
C TYR A 77 -10.82 -3.04 8.29
N TRP A 78 -10.35 -3.37 7.09
CA TRP A 78 -10.95 -4.38 6.23
C TRP A 78 -9.99 -5.55 6.03
N GLU A 79 -10.32 -6.72 6.58
CA GLU A 79 -9.54 -7.92 6.36
C GLU A 79 -9.81 -8.51 4.96
N TRP A 80 -8.83 -8.40 4.08
CA TRP A 80 -8.84 -8.92 2.70
C TRP A 80 -8.00 -10.18 2.51
N THR A 81 -7.66 -10.88 3.60
CA THR A 81 -6.85 -12.11 3.56
C THR A 81 -7.61 -13.33 3.00
N LYS A 82 -8.90 -13.17 2.68
CA LYS A 82 -9.76 -14.20 2.10
C LYS A 82 -10.33 -13.70 0.78
N PRO A 83 -10.74 -14.59 -0.14
CA PRO A 83 -11.39 -14.20 -1.39
C PRO A 83 -12.57 -13.27 -1.14
N ILE A 84 -12.59 -12.15 -1.86
CA ILE A 84 -13.62 -11.12 -1.74
C ILE A 84 -14.70 -11.41 -2.77
N THR A 85 -15.95 -11.49 -2.32
CA THR A 85 -17.10 -11.68 -3.22
C THR A 85 -17.90 -10.40 -3.45
N LYS A 86 -17.86 -9.48 -2.48
CA LYS A 86 -18.44 -8.14 -2.57
C LYS A 86 -17.72 -7.18 -1.64
N LEU A 87 -17.79 -5.88 -1.95
CA LEU A 87 -17.35 -4.85 -1.01
C LEU A 87 -18.23 -4.87 0.26
N PRO A 88 -17.63 -4.71 1.46
CA PRO A 88 -18.37 -4.57 2.71
C PRO A 88 -19.44 -3.47 2.67
N ASP A 89 -20.61 -3.76 3.24
CA ASP A 89 -21.78 -2.87 3.15
C ASP A 89 -21.57 -1.48 3.80
N LEU A 90 -20.53 -1.34 4.66
CA LEU A 90 -20.15 -0.05 5.23
C LEU A 90 -19.77 0.95 4.13
N PHE A 91 -19.03 0.54 3.11
CA PHE A 91 -18.50 1.42 2.06
C PHE A 91 -18.87 0.98 0.64
N GLY A 92 -19.41 -0.22 0.44
CA GLY A 92 -19.85 -0.72 -0.86
C GLY A 92 -21.28 -0.32 -1.27
N GLN A 93 -22.12 0.11 -0.31
CA GLN A 93 -23.50 0.50 -0.58
C GLN A 93 -23.65 2.01 -0.72
N PRO A 94 -24.30 2.54 -1.77
CA PRO A 94 -24.46 3.99 -1.97
C PRO A 94 -25.40 4.65 -0.96
N SER A 95 -26.31 3.88 -0.37
CA SER A 95 -27.28 4.35 0.61
C SER A 95 -27.53 3.31 1.70
N TYR A 96 -28.12 3.73 2.82
CA TYR A 96 -28.51 2.83 3.90
C TYR A 96 -29.79 3.32 4.58
N PHE A 97 -30.53 2.39 5.20
CA PHE A 97 -31.68 2.75 6.02
C PHE A 97 -31.22 3.30 7.38
N ASN A 98 -31.52 4.57 7.66
CA ASN A 98 -31.22 5.19 8.95
C ASN A 98 -32.40 4.99 9.90
N GLY A 99 -32.25 4.08 10.87
CA GLY A 99 -33.30 3.75 11.84
C GLY A 99 -33.75 4.92 12.72
N ARG A 100 -32.87 5.90 12.99
CA ARG A 100 -33.21 7.11 13.78
C ARG A 100 -34.08 8.08 12.98
N LEU A 101 -33.79 8.25 11.69
CA LEU A 101 -34.54 9.12 10.78
C LEU A 101 -35.72 8.41 10.11
N ARG A 102 -35.82 7.09 10.25
CA ARG A 102 -36.79 6.20 9.58
C ARG A 102 -36.87 6.42 8.05
N LYS A 103 -35.73 6.69 7.42
CA LYS A 103 -35.61 6.87 5.96
C LYS A 103 -34.29 6.36 5.43
N THR A 104 -34.27 6.03 4.15
CA THR A 104 -33.03 5.75 3.42
C THR A 104 -32.30 7.06 3.13
N VAL A 105 -31.00 7.09 3.43
CA VAL A 105 -30.13 8.25 3.21
C VAL A 105 -28.85 7.83 2.50
N ALA A 106 -28.15 8.78 1.88
CA ALA A 106 -26.84 8.55 1.29
C ALA A 106 -25.86 8.01 2.34
N ASN A 107 -25.02 7.07 1.94
CA ASN A 107 -24.00 6.50 2.80
C ASN A 107 -22.74 7.38 2.76
N PRO A 108 -22.34 8.01 3.88
CA PRO A 108 -21.19 8.93 3.90
C PRO A 108 -19.86 8.23 3.59
N PHE A 109 -19.80 6.90 3.68
CA PHE A 109 -18.61 6.10 3.32
C PHE A 109 -18.60 5.62 1.87
N ALA A 110 -19.61 5.94 1.06
CA ALA A 110 -19.68 5.49 -0.33
C ALA A 110 -18.84 6.37 -1.29
N SER A 111 -18.77 7.67 -1.00
CA SER A 111 -17.98 8.66 -1.73
C SER A 111 -17.76 9.91 -0.87
N GLY A 112 -16.82 10.75 -1.23
CA GLY A 112 -16.63 12.09 -0.63
C GLY A 112 -16.73 13.20 -1.68
N SER A 113 -17.13 14.41 -1.25
CA SER A 113 -17.03 15.60 -2.10
C SER A 113 -15.59 16.10 -2.17
N ILE A 114 -15.25 16.79 -3.25
CA ILE A 114 -13.96 17.50 -3.38
C ILE A 114 -14.30 18.98 -3.51
N ASP A 115 -14.36 19.69 -2.38
CA ASP A 115 -14.97 21.03 -2.34
C ASP A 115 -14.15 22.09 -3.11
N THR A 116 -12.86 21.84 -3.35
CA THR A 116 -12.02 22.67 -4.21
C THR A 116 -12.40 22.57 -5.69
N LEU A 117 -13.13 21.52 -6.08
CA LEU A 117 -13.59 21.27 -7.44
C LEU A 117 -15.13 21.30 -7.49
N GLN A 118 -15.68 22.21 -8.28
CA GLN A 118 -17.13 22.40 -8.32
C GLN A 118 -17.86 21.12 -8.77
N ASN A 119 -18.77 20.63 -7.91
CA ASN A 119 -19.62 19.46 -8.15
C ASN A 119 -18.86 18.15 -8.46
N LYS A 120 -17.66 17.96 -7.88
CA LYS A 120 -16.91 16.70 -8.01
C LYS A 120 -17.00 15.86 -6.74
N HIS A 121 -17.12 14.56 -6.96
CA HIS A 121 -17.15 13.54 -5.92
C HIS A 121 -16.20 12.42 -6.30
N THR A 122 -15.68 11.73 -5.29
CA THR A 122 -14.90 10.53 -5.53
C THR A 122 -15.76 9.41 -6.08
N SER A 123 -15.19 8.62 -6.97
CA SER A 123 -15.79 7.42 -7.55
C SER A 123 -14.88 6.22 -7.32
N ARG A 124 -15.47 5.03 -7.37
CA ARG A 124 -14.77 3.75 -7.28
C ARG A 124 -15.22 2.88 -8.42
N ASN A 125 -14.27 2.23 -9.08
CA ASN A 125 -14.52 1.24 -10.11
C ASN A 125 -13.70 -0.01 -9.80
N PRO A 126 -14.18 -0.87 -8.87
CA PRO A 126 -13.41 -2.02 -8.43
C PRO A 126 -13.07 -2.95 -9.58
N LEU A 127 -11.79 -3.27 -9.73
CA LEU A 127 -11.29 -4.12 -10.82
C LEU A 127 -11.62 -5.60 -10.56
N PRO A 128 -11.85 -6.43 -11.60
CA PRO A 128 -12.14 -7.85 -11.46
C PRO A 128 -11.10 -8.63 -10.63
N GLU A 129 -9.83 -8.24 -10.71
CA GLU A 129 -8.70 -8.81 -9.98
C GLU A 129 -8.87 -8.73 -8.46
N LEU A 130 -9.68 -7.78 -7.95
CA LEU A 130 -10.01 -7.69 -6.52
C LEU A 130 -10.84 -8.90 -6.04
N PHE A 131 -11.63 -9.48 -6.94
CA PHE A 131 -12.56 -10.57 -6.66
C PHE A 131 -12.00 -11.93 -7.12
N GLU A 132 -10.68 -12.07 -7.14
CA GLU A 132 -10.03 -13.34 -7.48
C GLU A 132 -10.50 -14.48 -6.55
N ASP A 133 -10.83 -15.61 -7.15
CA ASP A 133 -11.27 -16.83 -6.46
C ASP A 133 -10.24 -17.94 -6.70
N PRO A 134 -9.17 -18.00 -5.87
CA PRO A 134 -8.11 -18.98 -6.02
C PRO A 134 -8.64 -20.41 -5.79
N GLN A 135 -7.98 -21.39 -6.42
CA GLN A 135 -8.33 -22.81 -6.22
C GLN A 135 -8.21 -23.22 -4.75
N PHE A 136 -8.90 -24.30 -4.38
CA PHE A 136 -8.85 -24.79 -3.00
C PHE A 136 -7.41 -25.06 -2.54
N GLY A 137 -7.00 -24.41 -1.45
CA GLY A 137 -5.65 -24.49 -0.90
C GLY A 137 -4.70 -23.39 -1.37
N GLU A 138 -5.08 -22.61 -2.39
CA GLU A 138 -4.35 -21.43 -2.85
C GLU A 138 -4.81 -20.16 -2.15
N HIS A 139 -3.96 -19.13 -2.19
CA HIS A 139 -4.23 -17.82 -1.60
C HIS A 139 -4.30 -16.72 -2.67
N THR A 140 -5.00 -15.64 -2.33
CA THR A 140 -5.10 -14.42 -3.14
C THR A 140 -3.72 -13.79 -3.35
N THR A 141 -3.54 -13.07 -4.44
CA THR A 141 -2.36 -12.27 -4.77
C THR A 141 -2.05 -11.28 -3.63
N LEU A 142 -3.07 -10.59 -3.11
CA LEU A 142 -2.91 -9.69 -1.97
C LEU A 142 -2.36 -10.42 -0.73
N PHE A 143 -2.86 -11.62 -0.43
CA PHE A 143 -2.35 -12.43 0.68
C PHE A 143 -0.90 -12.83 0.47
N LYS A 144 -0.54 -13.31 -0.74
CA LYS A 144 0.84 -13.71 -1.07
C LYS A 144 1.82 -12.53 -0.93
N GLN A 145 1.45 -11.34 -1.42
CA GLN A 145 2.24 -10.12 -1.27
C GLN A 145 2.36 -9.65 0.19
N ALA A 146 1.30 -9.79 1.00
CA ALA A 146 1.34 -9.48 2.42
C ALA A 146 2.28 -10.41 3.20
N ILE A 147 2.25 -11.72 2.91
CA ILE A 147 3.20 -12.68 3.48
C ILE A 147 4.63 -12.31 3.09
N TRP A 148 4.85 -11.92 1.84
CA TRP A 148 6.17 -11.48 1.37
C TRP A 148 6.68 -10.24 2.11
N ALA A 149 5.81 -9.26 2.37
CA ALA A 149 6.14 -8.11 3.22
C ALA A 149 6.47 -8.55 4.65
N LEU A 150 5.61 -9.37 5.27
CA LEU A 150 5.79 -9.86 6.66
C LEU A 150 7.02 -10.77 6.85
N GLU A 151 7.54 -11.35 5.77
CA GLU A 151 8.81 -12.08 5.78
C GLU A 151 10.02 -11.17 5.99
N GLN A 152 9.94 -9.89 5.61
CA GLN A 152 11.09 -8.99 5.67
C GLN A 152 11.50 -8.68 7.11
N ASP A 153 12.77 -8.91 7.42
CA ASP A 153 13.31 -8.72 8.77
C ASP A 153 13.75 -7.28 9.06
N ASN A 154 14.08 -6.52 8.03
CA ASN A 154 14.51 -5.14 8.14
C ASN A 154 13.35 -4.20 7.81
N PHE A 155 13.20 -3.13 8.59
CA PHE A 155 12.12 -2.16 8.39
C PHE A 155 12.06 -1.58 6.97
N CYS A 156 13.18 -1.21 6.34
CA CYS A 156 13.13 -0.64 4.99
C CYS A 156 12.95 -1.70 3.89
N ASP A 157 13.34 -2.95 4.14
CA ASP A 157 12.97 -4.04 3.21
C ASP A 157 11.46 -4.32 3.31
N PHE A 158 10.91 -4.32 4.52
CA PHE A 158 9.47 -4.41 4.78
C PHE A 158 8.71 -3.26 4.12
N GLU A 159 9.16 -2.03 4.31
CA GLU A 159 8.48 -0.82 3.87
C GLU A 159 8.28 -0.77 2.35
N VAL A 160 9.29 -1.14 1.54
CA VAL A 160 9.13 -1.18 0.08
C VAL A 160 8.05 -2.18 -0.33
N GLN A 161 8.03 -3.39 0.23
CA GLN A 161 6.99 -4.38 -0.09
C GLN A 161 5.61 -3.93 0.41
N PHE A 162 5.58 -3.31 1.58
CA PHE A 162 4.39 -2.79 2.25
C PHE A 162 3.73 -1.67 1.45
N GLU A 163 4.50 -0.71 0.94
CA GLU A 163 3.97 0.39 0.14
C GLU A 163 3.41 -0.10 -1.20
N LEU A 164 4.07 -1.03 -1.88
CA LEU A 164 3.58 -1.56 -3.16
C LEU A 164 2.30 -2.41 -2.99
N LEU A 165 2.21 -3.18 -1.90
CA LEU A 165 0.98 -3.88 -1.51
C LEU A 165 -0.17 -2.90 -1.22
N HIS A 166 0.13 -1.80 -0.54
CA HIS A 166 -0.83 -0.71 -0.32
C HIS A 166 -1.33 -0.14 -1.67
N ASN A 167 -0.42 0.15 -2.59
CA ASN A 167 -0.75 0.73 -3.89
C ASN A 167 -1.67 -0.19 -4.71
N ALA A 168 -1.52 -1.51 -4.56
CA ALA A 168 -2.40 -2.47 -5.24
C ALA A 168 -3.87 -2.23 -4.88
N MET A 169 -4.21 -2.01 -3.61
CA MET A 169 -5.60 -1.75 -3.21
C MET A 169 -6.13 -0.40 -3.72
N HIS A 170 -5.27 0.62 -3.81
CA HIS A 170 -5.62 1.90 -4.42
C HIS A 170 -6.10 1.69 -5.86
N LEU A 171 -5.33 0.95 -6.67
CA LEU A 171 -5.69 0.63 -8.05
C LEU A 171 -6.92 -0.28 -8.14
N LEU A 172 -6.96 -1.35 -7.33
CA LEU A 172 -8.04 -2.35 -7.35
C LEU A 172 -9.41 -1.77 -6.98
N ILE A 173 -9.46 -0.70 -6.17
CA ILE A 173 -10.71 -0.04 -5.77
C ILE A 173 -11.02 1.18 -6.64
N GLY A 174 -10.02 2.00 -6.96
CA GLY A 174 -10.20 3.23 -7.72
C GLY A 174 -10.38 2.98 -9.22
N GLY A 175 -9.81 1.90 -9.75
CA GLY A 175 -9.75 1.63 -11.18
C GLY A 175 -8.92 2.69 -11.89
N MET A 176 -9.41 3.16 -13.05
CA MET A 176 -8.72 4.16 -13.87
C MET A 176 -9.37 5.55 -13.81
N GLU A 177 -10.24 5.77 -12.82
CA GLU A 177 -10.99 7.02 -12.67
C GLU A 177 -10.12 8.15 -12.08
N GLU A 178 -10.32 9.38 -12.56
CA GLU A 178 -9.52 10.55 -12.15
C GLU A 178 -9.71 10.92 -10.67
N PHE A 179 -10.96 10.96 -10.20
CA PHE A 179 -11.31 11.32 -8.82
C PHE A 179 -11.52 10.06 -7.99
N SER A 180 -10.48 9.25 -7.82
CA SER A 180 -10.62 7.93 -7.21
C SER A 180 -9.48 7.59 -6.26
N MET A 181 -9.58 6.41 -5.63
CA MET A 181 -8.49 5.83 -4.87
C MET A 181 -7.20 5.66 -5.69
N SER A 182 -7.25 5.56 -7.01
CA SER A 182 -6.06 5.38 -7.84
C SER A 182 -5.28 6.68 -8.08
N ASN A 183 -5.83 7.85 -7.75
CA ASN A 183 -5.21 9.14 -7.98
C ASN A 183 -4.68 9.73 -6.68
N LEU A 184 -3.37 9.98 -6.62
CA LEU A 184 -2.70 10.53 -5.44
C LEU A 184 -3.28 11.87 -4.97
N GLU A 185 -3.73 12.73 -5.89
CA GLU A 185 -4.24 14.05 -5.54
C GLU A 185 -5.58 13.99 -4.80
N TYR A 186 -6.40 12.98 -5.11
CA TYR A 186 -7.79 12.93 -4.68
C TYR A 186 -8.15 11.71 -3.83
N SER A 187 -7.25 10.73 -3.67
CA SER A 187 -7.54 9.48 -2.96
C SER A 187 -8.03 9.71 -1.53
N ALA A 188 -7.44 10.67 -0.80
CA ALA A 188 -7.81 10.96 0.58
C ALA A 188 -9.20 11.60 0.74
N TYR A 189 -9.82 12.11 -0.33
CA TYR A 189 -11.20 12.59 -0.30
C TYR A 189 -12.21 11.44 -0.34
N ASP A 190 -11.78 10.22 -0.63
CA ASP A 190 -12.62 9.05 -0.52
C ASP A 190 -12.54 8.50 0.93
N PRO A 191 -13.65 8.41 1.69
CA PRO A 191 -13.60 7.92 3.06
C PRO A 191 -13.11 6.47 3.23
N PHE A 192 -13.11 5.67 2.17
CA PHE A 192 -12.49 4.33 2.19
C PHE A 192 -10.97 4.40 2.33
N PHE A 193 -10.33 5.50 1.91
CA PHE A 193 -8.91 5.76 2.14
C PHE A 193 -8.52 5.45 3.59
N PHE A 194 -9.23 6.03 4.56
CA PHE A 194 -8.90 5.85 5.98
C PHE A 194 -9.16 4.43 6.49
N ILE A 195 -10.10 3.69 5.90
CA ILE A 195 -10.32 2.26 6.21
C ILE A 195 -9.18 1.41 5.64
N HIS A 196 -8.76 1.71 4.42
CA HIS A 196 -7.61 1.08 3.78
C HIS A 196 -6.34 1.35 4.60
N HIS A 197 -6.07 2.59 4.98
CA HIS A 197 -4.91 2.94 5.79
C HIS A 197 -4.96 2.41 7.22
N SER A 198 -6.14 2.30 7.85
CA SER A 198 -6.29 1.55 9.11
C SER A 198 -5.90 0.07 8.95
N THR A 199 -6.19 -0.51 7.78
CA THR A 199 -5.79 -1.89 7.44
C THR A 199 -4.29 -2.02 7.24
N MET A 200 -3.67 -1.08 6.53
CA MET A 200 -2.22 -1.05 6.33
C MET A 200 -1.49 -0.80 7.65
N ASP A 201 -2.00 0.11 8.49
CA ASP A 201 -1.44 0.34 9.81
C ASP A 201 -1.51 -0.91 10.71
N ARG A 202 -2.62 -1.66 10.62
CA ARG A 202 -2.76 -2.97 11.26
C ARG A 202 -1.71 -3.96 10.76
N LEU A 203 -1.46 -4.03 9.45
CA LEU A 203 -0.43 -4.92 8.89
C LEU A 203 0.97 -4.56 9.41
N TRP A 204 1.25 -3.26 9.57
CA TRP A 204 2.48 -2.82 10.22
C TRP A 204 2.54 -3.24 11.69
N ALA A 205 1.46 -3.09 12.46
CA ALA A 205 1.39 -3.59 13.84
C ALA A 205 1.59 -5.11 13.94
N ILE A 206 1.09 -5.89 12.98
CA ILE A 206 1.33 -7.34 12.86
C ILE A 206 2.83 -7.60 12.63
N TRP A 207 3.46 -6.87 11.71
CA TRP A 207 4.91 -6.97 11.49
C TRP A 207 5.69 -6.68 12.77
N GLN A 208 5.33 -5.62 13.51
CA GLN A 208 6.01 -5.27 14.78
C GLN A 208 5.86 -6.39 15.83
N LYS A 209 4.67 -6.96 15.97
CA LYS A 209 4.40 -8.11 16.86
C LYS A 209 5.22 -9.34 16.46
N LEU A 210 5.31 -9.62 15.16
CA LEU A 210 6.10 -10.72 14.59
C LEU A 210 7.60 -10.53 14.80
N GLN A 211 8.12 -9.32 14.59
CA GLN A 211 9.52 -8.98 14.87
C GLN A 211 9.87 -9.12 16.34
N ARG A 212 8.98 -8.68 17.24
CA ARG A 212 9.12 -8.90 18.69
C ARG A 212 9.17 -10.40 19.02
N HIS A 213 8.31 -11.22 18.41
CA HIS A 213 8.34 -12.68 18.56
C HIS A 213 9.68 -13.29 18.08
N ARG A 214 10.24 -12.76 16.99
CA ARG A 214 11.53 -13.17 16.42
C ARG A 214 12.76 -12.64 17.17
N GLY A 215 12.58 -11.80 18.20
CA GLY A 215 13.68 -11.13 18.90
C GLY A 215 14.41 -10.08 18.05
N LYS A 216 13.73 -9.49 17.07
CA LYS A 216 14.28 -8.50 16.12
C LYS A 216 13.80 -7.09 16.45
N PRO A 217 14.50 -6.03 15.97
CA PRO A 217 14.04 -4.66 16.12
C PRO A 217 12.67 -4.44 15.46
N TYR A 218 11.76 -3.75 16.15
CA TYR A 218 10.36 -3.56 15.72
C TYR A 218 9.83 -2.11 15.82
N ASN A 219 10.39 -1.28 16.71
CA ASN A 219 10.05 0.15 16.85
C ASN A 219 11.21 1.06 16.43
N ILE A 220 11.99 0.63 15.44
CA ILE A 220 13.15 1.38 14.96
C ILE A 220 13.43 1.04 13.50
N ALA A 221 13.85 2.05 12.74
CA ALA A 221 14.50 1.87 11.46
C ALA A 221 16.00 2.14 11.60
N ASN A 222 16.82 1.11 11.37
CA ASN A 222 18.28 1.24 11.27
C ASN A 222 18.73 1.74 9.89
N CYS A 223 17.77 2.00 9.01
CA CYS A 223 17.89 2.58 7.69
C CYS A 223 17.20 3.95 7.71
N ALA A 224 17.62 4.88 6.84
CA ALA A 224 17.02 6.21 6.73
C ALA A 224 16.90 7.00 8.06
N ILE A 225 17.86 6.81 8.98
CA ILE A 225 17.85 7.41 10.34
C ILE A 225 17.64 8.93 10.33
N GLN A 226 18.18 9.62 9.32
CA GLN A 226 18.02 11.07 9.20
C GLN A 226 16.59 11.48 8.84
N LEU A 227 15.92 10.72 7.96
CA LEU A 227 14.52 10.97 7.63
C LEU A 227 13.63 10.76 8.86
N MET A 228 13.94 9.76 9.69
CA MET A 228 13.15 9.44 10.89
C MET A 228 13.14 10.56 11.95
N LYS A 229 14.16 11.43 11.94
CA LYS A 229 14.30 12.54 12.90
C LYS A 229 13.69 13.85 12.39
N LYS A 230 13.41 13.94 11.08
CA LYS A 230 12.88 15.16 10.47
C LYS A 230 11.36 15.19 10.68
N PRO A 231 10.80 16.26 11.28
CA PRO A 231 9.35 16.43 11.35
C PRO A 231 8.74 16.41 9.94
N ILE A 232 7.68 15.64 9.76
CA ILE A 232 6.95 15.53 8.50
C ILE A 232 5.83 16.57 8.46
N ALA A 233 5.67 17.21 7.30
CA ALA A 233 4.61 18.16 7.04
C ALA A 233 3.36 17.41 6.50
N PRO A 234 2.15 17.97 6.64
CA PRO A 234 1.83 19.21 7.35
C PRO A 234 1.64 18.99 8.86
N PHE A 235 1.86 17.78 9.39
CA PHE A 235 1.68 17.49 10.82
C PHE A 235 2.52 18.39 11.72
N SER A 236 3.74 18.72 11.29
CA SER A 236 4.66 19.65 11.97
C SER A 236 4.29 21.13 11.84
N PHE A 237 3.30 21.48 11.03
CA PHE A 237 2.86 22.87 10.92
C PHE A 237 2.18 23.33 12.21
N ASN A 238 2.08 24.66 12.37
CA ASN A 238 1.54 25.26 13.58
C ASN A 238 0.03 24.95 13.77
N SER A 239 -0.50 25.32 14.94
CA SER A 239 -1.89 25.04 15.32
C SER A 239 -2.95 25.71 14.44
N SER A 240 -2.59 26.67 13.58
CA SER A 240 -3.56 27.21 12.60
C SER A 240 -3.81 26.24 11.44
N VAL A 241 -2.86 25.34 11.17
CA VAL A 241 -2.98 24.32 10.11
C VAL A 241 -3.28 22.96 10.70
N ASN A 242 -2.53 22.50 11.70
CA ASN A 242 -2.78 21.24 12.38
C ASN A 242 -3.28 21.47 13.81
N LEU A 243 -4.59 21.40 14.00
CA LEU A 243 -5.26 21.60 15.29
C LEU A 243 -5.12 20.43 16.27
N ASP A 244 -4.56 19.30 15.85
CA ASP A 244 -4.43 18.11 16.68
C ASP A 244 -3.04 18.05 17.32
N ASP A 245 -3.04 18.17 18.64
CA ASP A 245 -1.82 18.23 19.44
C ASP A 245 -1.07 16.90 19.42
N VAL A 246 -1.78 15.77 19.29
CA VAL A 246 -1.18 14.44 19.27
C VAL A 246 -0.39 14.25 17.99
N THR A 247 -1.00 14.49 16.83
CA THR A 247 -0.29 14.33 15.54
C THR A 247 0.82 15.36 15.37
N ARG A 248 0.65 16.58 15.91
CA ARG A 248 1.67 17.63 15.85
C ARG A 248 2.89 17.31 16.71
N SER A 249 2.67 16.85 17.94
CA SER A 249 3.75 16.47 18.87
C SER A 249 4.50 15.21 18.43
N HIS A 250 3.87 14.32 17.66
CA HIS A 250 4.48 13.11 17.11
C HIS A 250 4.80 13.23 15.61
N SER A 251 5.01 14.46 15.14
CA SER A 251 5.28 14.74 13.72
C SER A 251 6.64 14.23 13.24
N ARG A 252 7.55 13.76 14.11
CA ARG A 252 8.76 13.05 13.67
C ARG A 252 8.42 11.57 13.51
N PRO A 253 8.78 10.92 12.39
CA PRO A 253 8.49 9.50 12.19
C PRO A 253 8.94 8.61 13.34
N ILE A 254 10.11 8.89 13.93
CA ILE A 254 10.63 8.13 15.08
C ILE A 254 9.68 8.09 16.29
N ASP A 255 8.84 9.11 16.48
CA ASP A 255 7.88 9.20 17.59
C ASP A 255 6.58 8.42 17.31
N SER A 256 6.37 7.98 16.05
CA SER A 256 5.12 7.34 15.59
C SER A 256 5.25 5.84 15.34
N PHE A 257 6.40 5.23 15.62
CA PHE A 257 6.58 3.76 15.54
C PHE A 257 5.66 3.01 16.49
N ASP A 258 5.51 3.50 17.72
CA ASP A 258 4.65 2.86 18.70
C ASP A 258 3.23 3.40 18.55
N PHE A 259 2.33 2.58 18.00
CA PHE A 259 0.95 3.00 17.81
C PHE A 259 0.20 3.22 19.14
N GLN A 260 0.69 2.64 20.25
CA GLN A 260 0.07 2.80 21.57
C GLN A 260 0.13 4.25 22.08
N ASN A 261 1.03 5.08 21.53
CA ASN A 261 1.13 6.50 21.84
C ASN A 261 -0.09 7.33 21.35
N PHE A 262 -0.96 6.75 20.52
CA PHE A 262 -2.08 7.44 19.88
C PHE A 262 -3.46 7.05 20.42
N ASP A 263 -3.51 6.33 21.56
CA ASP A 263 -4.75 5.92 22.23
C ASP A 263 -5.73 5.17 21.30
N TYR A 264 -5.18 4.22 20.53
CA TYR A 264 -5.95 3.22 19.79
C TYR A 264 -5.32 1.84 19.92
N ASN A 265 -6.11 0.81 19.67
CA ASN A 265 -5.65 -0.57 19.63
C ASN A 265 -6.44 -1.38 18.61
N TYR A 266 -5.84 -2.46 18.11
CA TYR A 266 -6.51 -3.44 17.28
C TYR A 266 -7.09 -4.55 18.14
N ASP A 267 -8.36 -4.88 17.90
CA ASP A 267 -9.06 -5.99 18.53
C ASP A 267 -8.45 -7.35 18.19
N ASN A 268 -7.87 -7.48 17.00
CA ASN A 268 -7.17 -8.69 16.57
C ASN A 268 -5.91 -8.35 15.74
N LEU A 269 -4.79 -9.03 16.04
CA LEU A 269 -3.52 -8.96 15.28
C LEU A 269 -3.14 -10.31 14.65
N ASP A 270 -4.08 -11.23 14.52
CA ASP A 270 -3.92 -12.46 13.76
C ASP A 270 -4.04 -12.16 12.26
N PHE A 271 -3.27 -12.87 11.43
CA PHE A 271 -3.24 -12.65 9.99
C PHE A 271 -3.71 -13.90 9.26
N GLY A 272 -4.77 -13.81 8.46
CA GLY A 272 -5.31 -14.98 7.74
C GLY A 272 -5.81 -16.07 8.69
N GLY A 273 -6.24 -15.71 9.90
CA GLY A 273 -6.62 -16.65 10.96
C GLY A 273 -5.44 -17.31 11.69
N MET A 274 -4.20 -16.92 11.38
CA MET A 274 -3.00 -17.40 12.08
C MET A 274 -2.60 -16.43 13.19
N ASN A 275 -2.40 -16.95 14.39
CA ASN A 275 -1.73 -16.19 15.44
C ASN A 275 -0.24 -15.97 15.10
N THR A 276 0.46 -15.16 15.89
CA THR A 276 1.85 -14.78 15.62
C THR A 276 2.81 -15.96 15.46
N GLN A 277 2.66 -17.03 16.27
CA GLN A 277 3.51 -18.21 16.15
C GLN A 277 3.21 -18.98 14.86
N GLN A 278 1.93 -19.23 14.59
CA GLN A 278 1.49 -19.94 13.38
C GLN A 278 1.92 -19.18 12.11
N LEU A 279 1.81 -17.85 12.12
CA LEU A 279 2.24 -17.00 11.02
C LEU A 279 3.76 -17.09 10.79
N ASP A 280 4.56 -17.08 11.86
CA ASP A 280 6.01 -17.22 11.73
C ASP A 280 6.42 -18.60 11.20
N GLU A 281 5.74 -19.67 11.66
CA GLU A 281 5.92 -21.02 11.13
C GLU A 281 5.52 -21.12 9.65
N TYR A 282 4.39 -20.51 9.27
CA TYR A 282 3.94 -20.44 7.88
C TYR A 282 4.98 -19.75 6.99
N ILE A 283 5.47 -18.57 7.39
CA ILE A 283 6.48 -17.81 6.64
C ILE A 283 7.77 -18.63 6.49
N LYS A 284 8.25 -19.26 7.58
CA LYS A 284 9.43 -20.12 7.54
C LYS A 284 9.26 -21.30 6.57
N ASN A 285 8.07 -21.91 6.54
CA ASN A 285 7.77 -23.00 5.62
C ASN A 285 7.76 -22.54 4.17
N GLN A 286 7.18 -21.37 3.88
CA GLN A 286 7.20 -20.78 2.53
C GLN A 286 8.61 -20.42 2.07
N ALA A 287 9.46 -19.94 2.98
CA ALA A 287 10.86 -19.65 2.71
C ALA A 287 11.75 -20.91 2.62
N ASN A 288 11.23 -22.10 2.95
CA ASN A 288 12.00 -23.35 2.98
C ASN A 288 12.09 -24.07 1.62
N LYS A 289 12.20 -23.30 0.53
CA LYS A 289 12.37 -23.78 -0.84
C LYS A 289 13.32 -22.86 -1.62
N ASP A 290 13.83 -23.36 -2.74
CA ASP A 290 14.51 -22.50 -3.71
C ASP A 290 13.46 -21.54 -4.31
N ARG A 291 13.79 -20.25 -4.45
CA ARG A 291 12.87 -19.23 -4.96
C ARG A 291 13.51 -18.38 -6.05
N VAL A 292 12.70 -17.97 -7.02
CA VAL A 292 13.07 -17.02 -8.07
C VAL A 292 12.20 -15.78 -7.92
N VAL A 293 12.86 -14.63 -7.77
CA VAL A 293 12.23 -13.36 -7.45
C VAL A 293 12.56 -12.33 -8.52
N ALA A 294 11.54 -11.64 -9.00
CA ALA A 294 11.67 -10.46 -9.83
C ALA A 294 11.98 -9.23 -8.96
N GLY A 295 13.07 -8.53 -9.22
CA GLY A 295 13.47 -7.32 -8.50
C GLY A 295 13.34 -6.06 -9.36
N PHE A 296 12.53 -5.09 -8.91
CA PHE A 296 12.22 -3.86 -9.62
C PHE A 296 12.80 -2.65 -8.88
N HIS A 297 13.53 -1.79 -9.60
CA HIS A 297 14.01 -0.51 -9.07
C HIS A 297 13.07 0.59 -9.54
N LEU A 298 12.28 1.15 -8.62
CA LEU A 298 11.18 2.06 -8.93
C LEU A 298 11.44 3.47 -8.39
N TYR A 299 10.91 4.45 -9.10
CA TYR A 299 10.96 5.86 -8.77
C TYR A 299 9.69 6.58 -9.25
N GLY A 300 9.44 7.77 -8.73
CA GLY A 300 8.23 8.53 -9.02
C GLY A 300 8.15 8.99 -10.49
N ILE A 301 7.02 8.72 -11.13
CA ILE A 301 6.76 9.07 -12.55
C ILE A 301 5.67 10.15 -12.71
N LYS A 302 5.26 10.80 -11.61
CA LYS A 302 4.26 11.88 -11.57
C LYS A 302 2.87 11.50 -12.09
N THR A 303 2.59 10.20 -12.18
CA THR A 303 1.27 9.65 -12.50
C THR A 303 1.16 8.29 -11.85
N SER A 304 -0.05 7.87 -11.48
CA SER A 304 -0.25 6.47 -11.15
C SER A 304 -0.23 5.62 -12.42
N ALA A 305 0.23 4.38 -12.28
CA ALA A 305 0.30 3.41 -13.36
C ALA A 305 0.10 1.99 -12.84
N ALA A 306 -0.56 1.17 -13.67
CA ALA A 306 -0.56 -0.28 -13.53
C ALA A 306 0.66 -0.84 -14.27
N VAL A 307 1.42 -1.72 -13.61
CA VAL A 307 2.59 -2.39 -14.18
C VAL A 307 2.29 -3.88 -14.26
N LYS A 308 2.03 -4.36 -15.47
CA LYS A 308 1.95 -5.80 -15.77
C LYS A 308 3.31 -6.26 -16.25
N PHE A 309 3.77 -7.42 -15.81
CA PHE A 309 5.07 -7.93 -16.23
C PHE A 309 5.01 -9.40 -16.62
N TYR A 310 5.90 -9.76 -17.53
CA TYR A 310 5.88 -11.02 -18.24
C TYR A 310 7.27 -11.66 -18.19
N VAL A 311 7.31 -12.98 -18.03
CA VAL A 311 8.53 -13.76 -18.17
C VAL A 311 8.76 -14.01 -19.66
N CYS A 312 9.95 -13.65 -20.12
CA CYS A 312 10.39 -13.84 -21.49
C CYS A 312 11.43 -14.95 -21.60
N LEU A 313 11.26 -15.83 -22.58
CA LEU A 313 12.20 -16.90 -22.92
C LEU A 313 12.91 -16.57 -24.22
N GLY A 314 14.25 -16.47 -24.16
CA GLY A 314 15.06 -16.23 -25.35
C GLY A 314 15.50 -17.52 -26.03
N LYS A 315 15.21 -17.64 -27.33
CA LYS A 315 15.70 -18.76 -28.17
C LYS A 315 17.17 -18.60 -28.59
N THR A 316 17.72 -17.40 -28.43
CA THR A 316 19.12 -17.04 -28.74
C THR A 316 19.67 -16.16 -27.64
N GLU A 317 20.98 -16.06 -27.49
CA GLU A 317 21.65 -15.11 -26.56
C GLU A 317 21.25 -13.63 -26.78
N THR A 318 20.56 -13.30 -27.89
CA THR A 318 20.01 -11.97 -28.17
C THR A 318 18.51 -11.90 -27.95
N ARG A 319 17.99 -10.73 -27.52
CA ARG A 319 16.56 -10.47 -27.30
C ARG A 319 15.69 -10.41 -28.58
N LYS A 320 16.27 -10.67 -29.77
CA LYS A 320 15.56 -10.52 -31.05
C LYS A 320 14.55 -11.64 -31.33
N HIS A 321 14.66 -12.78 -30.66
CA HIS A 321 13.78 -13.94 -30.82
C HIS A 321 13.29 -14.38 -29.45
N GLN A 322 12.28 -13.67 -28.94
CA GLN A 322 11.76 -13.81 -27.58
C GLN A 322 10.30 -14.24 -27.61
N ASP A 323 9.94 -15.18 -26.73
CA ASP A 323 8.55 -15.43 -26.36
C ASP A 323 8.29 -14.75 -25.03
N CYS A 324 7.45 -13.72 -25.02
CA CYS A 324 7.10 -12.90 -23.85
C CYS A 324 5.60 -12.99 -23.52
N SER A 325 5.00 -14.16 -23.75
CA SER A 325 3.55 -14.35 -23.56
C SER A 325 3.15 -14.75 -22.14
N THR A 326 4.10 -15.13 -21.28
CA THR A 326 3.80 -15.64 -19.94
C THR A 326 3.63 -14.51 -18.93
N PHE A 327 2.38 -14.23 -18.55
CA PHE A 327 2.06 -13.29 -17.47
C PHE A 327 2.64 -13.77 -16.15
N ALA A 328 3.36 -12.89 -15.44
CA ALA A 328 4.04 -13.23 -14.20
C ALA A 328 3.49 -12.49 -12.98
N GLY A 329 2.90 -11.31 -13.18
CA GLY A 329 2.23 -10.57 -12.12
C GLY A 329 1.92 -9.13 -12.49
N GLU A 330 1.33 -8.44 -11.53
CA GLU A 330 0.97 -7.03 -11.63
C GLU A 330 1.20 -6.32 -10.30
N PHE A 331 1.58 -5.04 -10.37
CA PHE A 331 1.59 -4.14 -9.24
C PHE A 331 1.22 -2.72 -9.68
N ALA A 332 0.97 -1.84 -8.72
CA ALA A 332 0.59 -0.45 -8.97
C ALA A 332 1.66 0.51 -8.44
N ILE A 333 1.91 1.56 -9.20
CA ILE A 333 2.62 2.75 -8.75
C ILE A 333 1.56 3.83 -8.56
N LEU A 334 1.51 4.43 -7.38
CA LEU A 334 0.66 5.58 -7.09
C LEU A 334 1.46 6.86 -7.37
N GLY A 335 0.85 7.84 -8.02
CA GLY A 335 1.54 9.09 -8.34
C GLY A 335 0.61 10.18 -8.84
N GLY A 336 1.14 11.40 -8.92
CA GLY A 336 0.39 12.54 -9.41
C GLY A 336 1.27 13.73 -9.79
N PRO A 337 0.72 14.74 -10.50
CA PRO A 337 1.49 15.88 -10.96
C PRO A 337 2.17 16.68 -9.82
N SER A 338 1.51 16.77 -8.66
CA SER A 338 2.00 17.47 -7.46
C SER A 338 2.82 16.60 -6.52
N GLU A 339 3.08 15.34 -6.87
CA GLU A 339 3.82 14.40 -6.02
C GLU A 339 5.25 14.87 -5.73
N MET A 340 5.77 14.53 -4.55
CA MET A 340 7.19 14.73 -4.23
C MET A 340 8.07 13.83 -5.10
N GLU A 341 9.33 14.20 -5.33
CA GLU A 341 10.27 13.27 -5.96
C GLU A 341 10.68 12.17 -4.99
N TRP A 342 10.72 10.94 -5.48
CA TRP A 342 11.15 9.77 -4.71
C TRP A 342 11.77 8.71 -5.62
N ALA A 343 12.64 7.91 -5.03
CA ALA A 343 13.19 6.70 -5.61
C ALA A 343 13.48 5.73 -4.48
N PHE A 344 13.08 4.47 -4.61
CA PHE A 344 13.45 3.48 -3.61
C PHE A 344 14.96 3.23 -3.65
N ASP A 345 15.59 3.14 -2.48
CA ASP A 345 17.00 2.75 -2.34
C ASP A 345 17.20 1.23 -2.46
N ARG A 346 16.10 0.48 -2.60
CA ARG A 346 16.02 -0.98 -2.58
C ARG A 346 15.06 -1.47 -3.66
N LEU A 347 15.18 -2.75 -3.99
CA LEU A 347 14.30 -3.37 -4.97
C LEU A 347 12.95 -3.73 -4.34
N TYR A 348 11.88 -3.37 -5.03
CA TYR A 348 10.61 -4.07 -4.87
C TYR A 348 10.79 -5.51 -5.38
N LYS A 349 10.28 -6.50 -4.64
CA LYS A 349 10.57 -7.91 -4.89
C LYS A 349 9.27 -8.66 -5.07
N TYR A 350 9.13 -9.38 -6.16
CA TYR A 350 7.94 -10.16 -6.48
C TYR A 350 8.32 -11.63 -6.68
N ASP A 351 7.74 -12.54 -5.90
CA ASP A 351 7.99 -13.98 -6.05
C ASP A 351 7.34 -14.51 -7.33
N ILE A 352 8.15 -15.03 -8.25
CA ILE A 352 7.73 -15.60 -9.53
C ILE A 352 8.10 -17.08 -9.62
N THR A 353 8.40 -17.73 -8.50
CA THR A 353 8.88 -19.12 -8.44
C THR A 353 7.91 -20.06 -9.16
N ASP A 354 6.61 -19.97 -8.84
CA ASP A 354 5.59 -20.84 -9.42
C ASP A 354 5.49 -20.65 -10.96
N VAL A 355 5.70 -19.42 -11.45
CA VAL A 355 5.71 -19.10 -12.89
C VAL A 355 6.91 -19.75 -13.58
N ILE A 356 8.10 -19.59 -13.00
CA ILE A 356 9.34 -20.19 -13.53
C ILE A 356 9.26 -21.71 -13.54
N ASP A 357 8.78 -22.31 -12.44
CA ASP A 357 8.61 -23.75 -12.32
C ASP A 357 7.61 -24.29 -13.36
N SER A 358 6.52 -23.55 -13.63
CA SER A 358 5.52 -23.94 -14.64
C SER A 358 6.08 -23.94 -16.08
N LEU A 359 7.09 -23.11 -16.35
CA LEU A 359 7.78 -23.07 -17.64
C LEU A 359 8.87 -24.14 -17.76
N GLY A 360 9.22 -24.82 -16.66
CA GLY A 360 10.28 -25.82 -16.64
C GLY A 360 11.68 -25.26 -16.92
N VAL A 361 11.90 -23.97 -16.64
CA VAL A 361 13.19 -23.28 -16.83
C VAL A 361 13.83 -22.95 -15.49
N GLN A 362 15.13 -22.66 -15.49
CA GLN A 362 15.87 -22.20 -14.32
C GLN A 362 16.17 -20.70 -14.42
N ALA A 363 16.40 -20.05 -13.28
CA ALA A 363 16.78 -18.63 -13.24
C ALA A 363 18.12 -18.33 -13.95
N THR A 364 18.95 -19.34 -14.19
CA THR A 364 20.21 -19.24 -14.94
C THR A 364 20.06 -19.45 -16.44
N ASP A 365 18.88 -19.86 -16.90
CA ASP A 365 18.60 -19.98 -18.33
C ASP A 365 18.44 -18.58 -18.95
N ASN A 366 18.24 -18.53 -20.26
CA ASN A 366 18.05 -17.27 -20.99
C ASN A 366 16.64 -16.70 -20.78
N VAL A 367 16.41 -16.21 -19.57
CA VAL A 367 15.14 -15.71 -19.05
C VAL A 367 15.33 -14.27 -18.60
N TRP A 368 14.36 -13.42 -18.91
CA TRP A 368 14.29 -12.05 -18.38
C TRP A 368 12.84 -11.63 -18.21
N ILE A 369 12.63 -10.41 -17.71
CA ILE A 369 11.32 -9.83 -17.47
C ILE A 369 11.15 -8.61 -18.38
N GLU A 370 10.01 -8.52 -19.04
CA GLU A 370 9.54 -7.31 -19.72
C GLU A 370 8.33 -6.75 -18.99
N MET A 371 8.18 -5.43 -19.02
CA MET A 371 7.09 -4.71 -18.36
C MET A 371 6.20 -4.01 -19.39
N ASP A 372 4.91 -4.01 -19.11
CA ASP A 372 3.90 -3.21 -19.76
C ASP A 372 3.30 -2.23 -18.74
N ILE A 373 3.59 -0.95 -18.93
CA ILE A 373 3.26 0.13 -17.99
C ILE A 373 2.15 0.97 -18.59
N THR A 374 1.01 1.05 -17.89
CA THR A 374 -0.17 1.79 -18.34
C THR A 374 -0.56 2.83 -17.31
N ALA A 375 -0.50 4.11 -17.68
CA ALA A 375 -0.96 5.22 -16.84
C ALA A 375 -2.50 5.19 -16.68
N LEU A 376 -3.03 5.88 -15.67
CA LEU A 376 -4.49 5.94 -15.42
C LEU A 376 -5.32 6.40 -16.61
N ASN A 377 -4.78 7.29 -17.45
CA ASN A 377 -5.44 7.76 -18.66
C ASN A 377 -5.40 6.74 -19.83
N GLY A 378 -4.88 5.53 -19.60
CA GLY A 378 -4.72 4.48 -20.60
C GLY A 378 -3.47 4.65 -21.49
N HIS A 379 -2.70 5.71 -21.31
CA HIS A 379 -1.47 5.93 -22.07
C HIS A 379 -0.39 4.91 -21.68
N LYS A 380 0.24 4.30 -22.67
CA LYS A 380 1.38 3.40 -22.48
C LYS A 380 2.63 4.20 -22.17
N ILE A 381 3.23 3.94 -21.01
CA ILE A 381 4.49 4.56 -20.64
C ILE A 381 5.62 3.75 -21.29
N ASP A 382 6.68 4.43 -21.71
CA ASP A 382 7.84 3.77 -22.31
C ASP A 382 8.40 2.72 -21.33
N ARG A 383 8.61 1.50 -21.83
CA ARG A 383 9.18 0.39 -21.05
C ARG A 383 10.56 0.73 -20.48
N ASP A 384 11.31 1.60 -21.15
CA ASP A 384 12.66 2.02 -20.74
C ASP A 384 12.63 3.10 -19.65
N THR A 385 11.44 3.49 -19.18
CA THR A 385 11.28 4.37 -18.02
C THR A 385 11.97 3.76 -16.79
N PHE A 386 11.73 2.48 -16.50
CA PHE A 386 12.42 1.80 -15.41
C PHE A 386 13.60 0.99 -15.93
N ALA A 387 14.60 0.80 -15.08
CA ALA A 387 15.65 -0.16 -15.35
C ALA A 387 15.05 -1.56 -15.52
N LEU A 388 15.67 -2.35 -16.39
CA LEU A 388 15.25 -3.73 -16.63
C LEU A 388 15.20 -4.51 -15.30
N PRO A 389 14.11 -5.25 -15.03
CA PRO A 389 14.01 -5.97 -13.78
C PRO A 389 15.09 -7.05 -13.65
N SER A 390 15.54 -7.24 -12.42
CA SER A 390 16.51 -8.27 -12.07
C SER A 390 15.82 -9.60 -11.75
N LEU A 391 16.48 -10.71 -12.07
CA LEU A 391 16.09 -12.04 -11.57
C LEU A 391 17.03 -12.43 -10.42
N ILE A 392 16.44 -12.72 -9.27
CA ILE A 392 17.16 -13.00 -8.03
C ILE A 392 16.83 -14.41 -7.58
N PHE A 393 17.84 -15.26 -7.45
CA PHE A 393 17.69 -16.61 -6.93
C PHE A 393 17.98 -16.65 -5.42
N TYR A 394 16.99 -17.07 -4.64
CA TYR A 394 17.16 -17.35 -3.21
C TYR A 394 17.26 -18.86 -3.01
N PRO A 395 18.43 -19.39 -2.63
CA PRO A 395 18.54 -20.82 -2.33
C PRO A 395 17.77 -21.15 -1.05
N LYS A 396 17.26 -22.38 -1.00
CA LYS A 396 16.68 -22.95 0.22
C LYS A 396 17.65 -22.79 1.40
N PRO A 397 17.19 -22.32 2.58
CA PRO A 397 18.02 -22.22 3.77
C PRO A 397 18.75 -23.53 4.08
N GLY A 398 20.06 -23.47 4.31
CA GLY A 398 20.91 -24.63 4.62
C GLY A 398 21.49 -25.38 3.42
N LYS A 399 21.17 -25.01 2.18
CA LYS A 399 21.90 -25.51 0.99
C LYS A 399 23.27 -24.81 0.90
N PRO A 400 24.40 -25.52 0.73
CA PRO A 400 25.68 -24.88 0.49
C PRO A 400 25.65 -24.07 -0.82
N HIS A 401 26.14 -22.83 -0.80
CA HIS A 401 26.18 -21.90 -1.95
C HIS A 401 26.93 -22.44 -3.20
N HIS A 402 27.61 -23.58 -3.11
CA HIS A 402 28.45 -24.13 -4.18
C HIS A 402 27.81 -25.21 -5.08
N ALA A 403 26.52 -25.54 -4.90
CA ALA A 403 25.90 -26.61 -5.69
C ALA A 403 25.44 -26.19 -7.11
N ALA A 404 25.28 -24.89 -7.40
CA ALA A 404 24.79 -24.40 -8.69
C ALA A 404 25.87 -24.40 -9.81
N ALA A 405 27.14 -24.67 -9.49
CA ALA A 405 28.23 -24.72 -10.45
C ALA A 405 28.84 -26.13 -10.58
N LYS A 406 28.01 -27.16 -10.79
CA LYS A 406 28.50 -28.46 -11.27
C LYS A 406 28.12 -28.69 -12.73
N LYS A 407 29.02 -28.20 -13.59
CA LYS A 407 29.48 -28.79 -14.86
C LYS A 407 28.42 -29.50 -15.71
N LYS A 408 27.95 -28.84 -16.77
CA LYS A 408 27.89 -29.50 -18.08
C LYS A 408 29.28 -29.43 -18.71
N LYS A 409 30.10 -30.44 -18.41
CA LYS A 409 31.18 -30.91 -19.29
C LYS A 409 30.69 -32.26 -19.81
N VAL A 410 30.23 -32.32 -21.05
CA VAL A 410 30.79 -33.09 -22.18
C VAL A 410 30.24 -32.44 -23.44
#